data_AF-A0A0B8QL57-F1
#
_entry.id   AF-A0A0B8QL57-F1
#
_cell.length_a   1.000
_cell.length_b   1.000
_cell.length_c   1.000
_cell.angle_alpha   90.00
_cell.angle_beta   90.00
_cell.angle_gamma   90.00
#
_symmetry.space_group_name_H-M   'P 1'
#
loop_
_entity.id
_entity.type
_entity.pdbx_description
1 polymer ?
#
loop_
_entity_poly.entity_id
_entity_poly.type
_entity_poly.pdbx_seq_one_letter_code
_entity_poly.pdbx_strand_id
1 'polypeptide(L)'
;MNYFQARISAETALYFRELKTIYEKEDNISYTQAQVIVKALDDISSIQDWDKVILANYNLPKIKLDEKDLRIRIQINPDIEEMIKNYKSFFPQFVGTRSVTLGVTLKYILKGAIFNFKNPNLDENISIDTLFEKYELRIQKLVAEVNLDDLHNVLLQFKREIKKC
;
A
#
# COMPACT_ATOMS: atom_id res chain seq x y z
N MET A 1 -6.25 24.27 6.18
CA MET A 1 -5.45 23.02 6.04
C MET A 1 -6.28 21.86 6.54
N ASN A 2 -6.63 20.91 5.67
CA ASN A 2 -7.35 19.70 6.06
C ASN A 2 -6.36 18.66 6.58
N TYR A 3 -6.69 18.03 7.70
CA TYR A 3 -5.90 16.97 8.29
C TYR A 3 -6.63 15.64 8.09
N PHE A 4 -5.94 14.63 7.60
CA PHE A 4 -6.41 13.26 7.68
C PHE A 4 -6.32 12.79 9.13
N GLN A 5 -7.42 12.25 9.65
CA GLN A 5 -7.52 11.80 11.03
C GLN A 5 -8.20 10.45 11.15
N ALA A 6 -7.60 9.55 11.93
CA ALA A 6 -8.17 8.25 12.23
C ALA A 6 -7.84 7.82 13.65
N ARG A 7 -8.81 7.21 14.34
CA ARG A 7 -8.55 6.42 15.55
C ARG A 7 -8.16 5.01 15.14
N ILE A 8 -7.14 4.48 15.78
CA ILE A 8 -6.58 3.17 15.47
C ILE A 8 -6.54 2.30 16.73
N SER A 9 -6.56 0.98 16.55
CA SER A 9 -6.38 0.04 17.66
C SER A 9 -4.93 0.02 18.11
N ALA A 10 -4.70 -0.53 19.32
CA ALA A 10 -3.34 -0.79 19.80
C ALA A 10 -2.54 -1.67 18.82
N GLU A 11 -3.17 -2.69 18.25
CA GLU A 11 -2.55 -3.57 17.26
C GLU A 11 -2.10 -2.78 16.01
N THR A 12 -2.94 -1.90 15.47
CA THR A 12 -2.57 -1.04 14.34
C THR A 12 -1.41 -0.11 14.69
N ALA A 13 -1.38 0.43 15.91
CA ALA A 13 -0.27 1.28 16.37
C ALA A 13 1.05 0.49 16.48
N LEU A 14 1.00 -0.79 16.86
CA LEU A 14 2.17 -1.67 16.87
C LEU A 14 2.66 -1.95 15.44
N TYR A 15 1.76 -2.23 14.49
CA TYR A 15 2.12 -2.36 13.07
C TYR A 15 2.77 -1.08 12.53
N PHE A 16 2.23 0.08 12.90
CA PHE A 16 2.78 1.36 12.49
C PHE A 16 4.22 1.54 13.00
N ARG A 17 4.47 1.25 14.28
CA ARG A 17 5.82 1.36 14.87
C ARG A 17 6.81 0.37 14.25
N GLU A 18 6.37 -0.86 14.03
CA GLU A 18 7.19 -1.88 13.38
C GLU A 18 7.61 -1.43 11.98
N LEU A 19 6.64 -1.01 11.15
CA LEU A 19 6.92 -0.56 9.78
C LEU A 19 7.80 0.68 9.75
N LYS A 20 7.52 1.66 10.63
CA LYS A 20 8.38 2.84 10.77
C LYS A 20 9.82 2.43 11.09
N THR A 21 10.01 1.50 12.02
CA THR A 21 11.34 1.00 12.39
C THR A 21 12.04 0.31 11.23
N ILE A 22 11.30 -0.43 10.39
CA ILE A 22 11.82 -1.05 9.18
C ILE A 22 12.35 0.03 8.23
N TYR A 23 11.52 1.00 7.85
CA TYR A 23 11.92 2.06 6.92
C TYR A 23 13.07 2.93 7.44
N GLU A 24 13.04 3.31 8.72
CA GLU A 24 14.11 4.12 9.29
C GLU A 24 15.46 3.37 9.31
N LYS A 25 15.44 2.03 9.44
CA LYS A 25 16.65 1.21 9.35
C LYS A 25 17.13 1.01 7.92
N GLU A 26 16.23 0.75 6.97
CA GLU A 26 16.59 0.54 5.56
C GLU A 26 17.19 1.82 4.94
N ASP A 27 16.55 2.97 5.19
CA ASP A 27 16.93 4.23 4.56
C ASP A 27 17.91 5.05 5.42
N ASN A 28 18.18 4.62 6.66
CA ASN A 28 19.02 5.32 7.65
C ASN A 28 18.64 6.80 7.87
N ILE A 29 17.34 7.09 7.86
CA ILE A 29 16.76 8.41 8.11
C ILE A 29 15.54 8.29 9.03
N SER A 30 15.08 9.40 9.61
CA SER A 30 13.82 9.39 10.38
C SER A 30 12.60 9.63 9.50
N TYR A 31 11.51 8.93 9.81
CA TYR A 31 10.23 9.00 9.10
C TYR A 31 9.14 9.65 9.95
N THR A 32 8.44 10.63 9.37
CA THR A 32 7.19 11.16 9.94
C THR A 32 6.01 10.20 9.71
N GLN A 33 4.90 10.41 10.43
CA GLN A 33 3.72 9.57 10.25
C GLN A 33 3.16 9.57 8.82
N ALA A 34 3.17 10.74 8.18
CA ALA A 34 2.72 10.88 6.80
C ALA A 34 3.60 10.09 5.83
N GLN A 35 4.93 10.20 5.99
CA GLN A 35 5.88 9.50 5.12
C GLN A 35 5.75 7.98 5.24
N VAL A 36 5.55 7.44 6.45
CA VAL A 36 5.32 5.98 6.63
C VAL A 36 4.07 5.53 5.87
N ILE A 37 2.98 6.29 5.94
CA ILE A 37 1.73 5.91 5.25
C ILE A 37 1.86 6.03 3.73
N VAL A 38 2.51 7.07 3.23
CA VAL A 38 2.75 7.26 1.79
C VAL A 38 3.61 6.11 1.26
N LYS A 39 4.77 5.85 1.89
CA LYS A 39 5.65 4.74 1.48
C LYS A 39 4.93 3.39 1.57
N ALA A 40 4.14 3.16 2.62
CA ALA A 40 3.36 1.93 2.73
C ALA A 40 2.35 1.76 1.60
N LEU A 41 1.71 2.84 1.12
CA LEU A 41 0.78 2.78 -0.02
C LEU A 41 1.50 2.40 -1.33
N ASP A 42 2.73 2.91 -1.51
CA ASP A 42 3.57 2.56 -2.66
C ASP A 42 3.97 1.08 -2.59
N ASP A 43 4.43 0.62 -1.43
CA ASP A 43 4.90 -0.75 -1.21
C ASP A 43 3.81 -1.80 -1.41
N ILE A 44 2.55 -1.49 -1.11
CA ILE A 44 1.44 -2.45 -1.27
C ILE A 44 0.84 -2.46 -2.67
N SER A 45 1.26 -1.57 -3.57
CA SER A 45 0.64 -1.41 -4.89
C SER A 45 0.74 -2.68 -5.77
N SER A 46 1.73 -3.54 -5.51
CA SER A 46 1.93 -4.81 -6.21
C SER A 46 1.09 -5.97 -5.65
N ILE A 47 0.60 -5.89 -4.41
CA ILE A 47 -0.05 -7.00 -3.69
C ILE A 47 -1.31 -7.47 -4.42
N GLN A 48 -1.32 -8.75 -4.78
CA GLN A 48 -2.45 -9.41 -5.45
C GLN A 48 -3.27 -10.27 -4.48
N ASP A 49 -2.57 -11.01 -3.63
CA ASP A 49 -3.16 -11.99 -2.70
C ASP A 49 -3.36 -11.37 -1.31
N TRP A 50 -4.39 -10.53 -1.20
CA TRP A 50 -4.74 -9.86 0.05
C TRP A 50 -5.24 -10.82 1.13
N ASP A 51 -5.78 -11.99 0.76
CA ASP A 51 -6.17 -13.02 1.71
C ASP A 51 -4.95 -13.51 2.52
N LYS A 52 -3.82 -13.79 1.85
CA LYS A 52 -2.57 -14.12 2.54
C LYS A 52 -2.11 -13.03 3.50
N VAL A 53 -2.15 -11.77 3.07
CA VAL A 53 -1.76 -10.63 3.91
C VAL A 53 -2.65 -10.54 5.15
N ILE A 54 -3.97 -10.69 4.97
CA ILE A 54 -4.94 -10.56 6.04
C ILE A 54 -4.82 -11.72 7.04
N LEU A 55 -4.53 -12.93 6.58
CA LEU A 55 -4.35 -14.11 7.43
C LEU A 55 -2.96 -14.19 8.09
N ALA A 56 -1.95 -13.51 7.55
CA ALA A 56 -0.59 -13.54 8.08
C ALA A 56 -0.55 -13.05 9.54
N ASN A 57 0.11 -13.79 10.43
CA ASN A 57 0.29 -13.36 11.81
C ASN A 57 1.75 -12.94 12.03
N TYR A 58 1.91 -11.76 12.61
CA TYR A 58 3.22 -11.20 12.92
C TYR A 58 3.39 -11.07 14.42
N ASN A 59 4.51 -11.55 14.92
CA ASN A 59 4.93 -11.28 16.28
C ASN A 59 5.38 -9.82 16.37
N LEU A 60 4.46 -8.93 16.74
CA LEU A 60 4.75 -7.52 16.94
C LEU A 60 5.43 -7.30 18.29
N PRO A 61 6.39 -6.36 18.36
CA PRO A 61 7.06 -6.06 19.61
C PRO A 61 6.05 -5.52 20.64
N LYS A 62 6.09 -6.06 21.86
CA LYS A 62 5.23 -5.62 22.97
C LYS A 62 5.81 -4.34 23.58
N ILE A 63 5.45 -3.20 22.99
CA ILE A 63 5.89 -1.87 23.43
C ILE A 63 4.72 -1.17 24.12
N LYS A 64 5.01 -0.38 25.16
CA LYS A 64 4.02 0.48 25.79
C LYS A 64 3.53 1.53 24.79
N LEU A 65 2.21 1.61 24.64
CA LEU A 65 1.51 2.61 23.84
C LEU A 65 0.87 3.63 24.75
N ASP A 66 0.91 4.90 24.33
CA ASP A 66 0.20 5.99 24.96
C ASP A 66 -1.07 6.31 24.15
N GLU A 67 -2.02 7.04 24.73
CA GLU A 67 -3.26 7.42 24.04
C GLU A 67 -3.02 8.19 22.73
N LYS A 68 -1.94 8.97 22.66
CA LYS A 68 -1.53 9.70 21.44
C LYS A 68 -1.19 8.75 20.29
N ASP A 69 -0.69 7.55 20.57
CA ASP A 69 -0.33 6.57 19.55
C ASP A 69 -1.57 5.96 18.88
N LEU A 70 -2.73 6.05 19.54
CA LEU A 70 -4.01 5.53 19.03
C LEU A 70 -4.74 6.53 18.13
N ARG A 71 -4.09 7.65 17.79
CA ARG A 71 -4.63 8.69 16.91
C ARG A 71 -3.61 9.05 15.83
N ILE A 72 -3.98 8.79 14.57
CA ILE A 72 -3.29 9.35 13.42
C ILE A 72 -3.88 10.72 13.13
N ARG A 73 -3.03 11.74 13.05
CA ARG A 73 -3.39 13.08 12.61
C ARG A 73 -2.25 13.65 11.77
N ILE A 74 -2.42 13.63 10.46
CA ILE A 74 -1.39 13.99 9.49
C ILE A 74 -1.92 14.94 8.43
N GLN A 75 -1.04 15.72 7.84
CA GLN A 75 -1.32 16.44 6.60
C GLN A 75 -0.87 15.56 5.45
N ILE A 76 -1.79 15.25 4.54
CA ILE A 76 -1.54 14.49 3.32
C ILE A 76 -2.30 15.15 2.17
N ASN A 77 -1.82 14.91 0.95
CA ASN A 77 -2.49 15.43 -0.24
C ASN A 77 -3.83 14.70 -0.48
N PRO A 78 -4.79 15.35 -1.17
CA PRO A 78 -6.10 14.75 -1.46
C PRO A 78 -6.02 13.37 -2.13
N ASP A 79 -5.05 13.18 -3.04
CA ASP A 79 -4.85 11.93 -3.77
C ASP A 79 -4.50 10.76 -2.83
N ILE A 80 -3.66 11.00 -1.82
CA ILE A 80 -3.30 10.00 -0.81
C ILE A 80 -4.52 9.67 0.05
N GLU A 81 -5.32 10.66 0.42
CA GLU A 81 -6.57 10.44 1.15
C GLU A 81 -7.56 9.62 0.33
N GLU A 82 -7.66 9.88 -0.97
CA GLU A 82 -8.48 9.12 -1.90
C GLU A 82 -8.00 7.67 -2.05
N MET A 83 -6.69 7.44 -2.17
CA MET A 83 -6.12 6.09 -2.16
C MET A 83 -6.50 5.31 -0.91
N ILE A 84 -6.41 5.92 0.28
CA ILE A 84 -6.84 5.29 1.54
C ILE A 84 -8.34 4.97 1.50
N LYS A 85 -9.18 5.88 0.98
CA LYS A 85 -10.62 5.65 0.83
C LYS A 85 -10.93 4.52 -0.13
N ASN A 86 -10.17 4.39 -1.23
CA ASN A 86 -10.31 3.29 -2.18
C ASN A 86 -10.00 1.94 -1.51
N TYR A 87 -8.92 1.86 -0.74
CA TYR A 87 -8.61 0.67 0.06
C TYR A 87 -9.68 0.37 1.13
N LYS A 88 -10.28 1.41 1.75
CA LYS A 88 -11.40 1.23 2.68
C LYS A 88 -12.63 0.60 2.04
N SER A 89 -12.90 0.91 0.77
CA SER A 89 -13.98 0.28 0.00
C SER A 89 -13.62 -1.12 -0.50
N PHE A 90 -12.31 -1.39 -0.70
CA PHE A 90 -11.79 -2.64 -1.21
C PHE A 90 -11.68 -3.75 -0.14
N PHE A 91 -11.14 -3.44 1.05
CA PHE A 91 -10.89 -4.47 2.08
C PHE A 91 -12.09 -5.26 2.61
N PRO A 92 -13.32 -4.72 2.70
CA PRO A 92 -14.46 -5.45 3.24
C PRO A 92 -14.70 -6.82 2.60
N GLN A 93 -14.37 -6.97 1.31
CA GLN A 93 -14.57 -8.22 0.56
C GLN A 93 -13.70 -9.39 1.06
N PHE A 94 -12.53 -9.10 1.65
CA PHE A 94 -11.61 -10.15 2.15
C PHE A 94 -11.89 -10.55 3.60
N VAL A 95 -12.57 -9.68 4.35
CA VAL A 95 -12.88 -9.92 5.77
C VAL A 95 -14.32 -10.39 6.00
N GLY A 96 -15.11 -10.54 4.93
CA GLY A 96 -16.51 -10.96 5.01
C GLY A 96 -17.40 -9.94 5.74
N THR A 97 -17.12 -8.64 5.60
CA THR A 97 -17.93 -7.57 6.24
C THR A 97 -18.44 -6.58 5.21
N ARG A 98 -19.48 -5.80 5.57
CA ARG A 98 -20.03 -4.76 4.69
C ARG A 98 -19.15 -3.51 4.59
N SER A 99 -18.34 -3.26 5.62
CA SER A 99 -17.50 -2.07 5.69
C SER A 99 -16.40 -2.24 6.73
N VAL A 100 -15.25 -1.61 6.50
CA VAL A 100 -14.18 -1.49 7.50
C VAL A 100 -14.00 -0.04 7.93
N THR A 101 -13.48 0.16 9.14
CA THR A 101 -13.13 1.51 9.63
C THR A 101 -11.80 1.96 9.05
N LEU A 102 -11.53 3.27 9.05
CA LEU A 102 -10.23 3.80 8.61
C LEU A 102 -9.05 3.19 9.40
N GLY A 103 -9.23 2.93 10.70
CA GLY A 103 -8.18 2.30 11.51
C GLY A 103 -7.89 0.85 11.10
N VAL A 104 -8.91 0.11 10.66
CA VAL A 104 -8.74 -1.23 10.09
C VAL A 104 -8.14 -1.16 8.68
N THR A 105 -8.55 -0.20 7.86
CA THR A 105 -7.93 0.07 6.55
C THR A 105 -6.42 0.33 6.68
N LEU A 106 -6.04 1.23 7.59
CA LEU A 106 -4.63 1.49 7.89
C LEU A 106 -3.92 0.24 8.41
N LYS A 107 -4.58 -0.58 9.23
CA LYS A 107 -4.03 -1.87 9.68
C LYS A 107 -3.59 -2.72 8.50
N TYR A 108 -4.47 -2.91 7.51
CA TYR A 108 -4.16 -3.77 6.36
C TYR A 108 -3.13 -3.16 5.42
N ILE A 109 -3.14 -1.84 5.22
CA ILE A 109 -2.08 -1.15 4.46
C ILE A 109 -0.70 -1.41 5.10
N LEU A 110 -0.58 -1.13 6.41
CA LEU A 110 0.68 -1.32 7.14
C LEU A 110 1.11 -2.79 7.16
N LYS A 111 0.15 -3.69 7.37
CA LYS A 111 0.37 -5.13 7.37
C LYS A 111 0.82 -5.66 6.01
N GLY A 112 0.29 -5.10 4.91
CA GLY A 112 0.70 -5.41 3.55
C GLY A 112 2.13 -4.98 3.27
N ALA A 113 2.52 -3.77 3.68
CA ALA A 113 3.90 -3.31 3.51
C ALA A 113 4.89 -4.19 4.29
N ILE A 114 4.56 -4.56 5.54
CA ILE A 114 5.35 -5.52 6.32
C ILE A 114 5.38 -6.90 5.65
N PHE A 115 4.29 -7.34 5.03
CA PHE A 115 4.24 -8.59 4.28
C PHE A 115 5.22 -8.60 3.12
N ASN A 116 5.24 -7.55 2.31
CA ASN A 116 6.17 -7.43 1.20
C ASN A 116 7.62 -7.37 1.68
N PHE A 117 7.92 -6.58 2.71
CA PHE A 117 9.26 -6.52 3.30
C PHE A 117 9.74 -7.88 3.81
N LYS A 118 8.86 -8.66 4.47
CA LYS A 118 9.22 -9.99 5.01
C LYS A 118 9.23 -11.11 3.98
N ASN A 119 8.64 -10.88 2.81
CA ASN A 119 8.55 -11.86 1.73
C ASN A 119 8.99 -11.23 0.40
N PRO A 120 10.26 -10.77 0.30
CA PRO A 120 10.77 -10.08 -0.89
C PRO A 120 10.68 -10.94 -2.17
N ASN A 121 10.55 -12.26 -2.03
CA ASN A 121 10.61 -13.22 -3.13
C ASN A 121 9.25 -13.77 -3.60
N LEU A 122 8.12 -13.24 -3.12
CA LEU A 122 6.81 -13.65 -3.66
C LEU A 122 6.53 -13.09 -5.07
N ASP A 123 7.29 -12.10 -5.52
CA ASP A 123 7.22 -11.51 -6.88
C ASP A 123 8.38 -11.97 -7.82
N GLU A 124 9.34 -12.80 -7.36
CA GLU A 124 10.52 -13.18 -8.17
C GLU A 124 10.21 -14.01 -9.43
N ASN A 125 8.96 -14.47 -9.63
CA ASN A 125 8.54 -15.15 -10.86
C ASN A 125 7.54 -14.36 -11.72
N ILE A 126 7.28 -13.09 -11.41
CA ILE A 126 6.47 -12.26 -12.31
C ILE A 126 7.40 -11.67 -13.36
N SER A 127 7.35 -12.22 -14.57
CA SER A 127 8.03 -11.66 -15.73
C SER A 127 7.68 -10.18 -15.89
N ILE A 128 8.65 -9.37 -16.32
CA ILE A 128 8.42 -7.98 -16.77
C ILE A 128 7.26 -7.93 -17.76
N ASP A 129 7.07 -8.97 -18.57
CA ASP A 129 5.93 -9.08 -19.49
C ASP A 129 4.58 -9.11 -18.76
N THR A 130 4.48 -9.94 -17.72
CA THR A 130 3.28 -10.09 -16.90
C THR A 130 2.99 -8.81 -16.10
N LEU A 131 4.04 -8.11 -15.65
CA LEU A 131 3.90 -6.83 -14.97
C LEU A 131 3.36 -5.74 -15.92
N PHE A 132 3.89 -5.68 -17.14
CA PHE A 132 3.42 -4.75 -18.18
C PHE A 132 1.96 -5.00 -18.54
N GLU A 133 1.58 -6.26 -18.80
CA GLU A 133 0.19 -6.60 -19.14
C GLU A 133 -0.79 -6.21 -18.02
N LYS A 134 -0.41 -6.43 -16.76
CA LYS A 134 -1.21 -6.04 -15.60
C LYS A 134 -1.47 -4.54 -15.56
N TYR A 135 -0.43 -3.72 -15.72
CA TYR A 135 -0.56 -2.27 -15.64
C TYR A 135 -1.21 -1.69 -16.90
N GLU A 136 -0.94 -2.24 -18.07
CA GLU A 136 -1.59 -1.87 -19.33
C GLU A 136 -3.12 -2.03 -19.23
N LEU A 137 -3.60 -3.20 -18.80
CA LEU A 137 -5.04 -3.45 -18.60
C LEU A 137 -5.67 -2.49 -17.59
N ARG A 138 -4.91 -2.02 -16.60
CA ARG A 138 -5.39 -1.06 -15.62
C ARG A 138 -5.47 0.35 -16.21
N ILE A 139 -4.48 0.76 -17.01
CA ILE A 139 -4.46 2.07 -17.65
C ILE A 139 -5.53 2.14 -18.76
N GLN A 140 -5.74 1.08 -19.53
CA GLN A 140 -6.78 1.01 -20.57
C GLN A 140 -8.19 1.28 -19.99
N LYS A 141 -8.46 0.88 -18.75
CA LYS A 141 -9.74 1.16 -18.06
C LYS A 141 -9.92 2.62 -17.64
N LEU A 142 -8.84 3.41 -17.66
CA LEU A 142 -8.81 4.82 -17.23
C LEU A 142 -8.71 5.78 -18.42
N VAL A 143 -8.47 5.27 -19.62
CA VAL A 143 -8.22 6.04 -20.83
C VAL A 143 -9.41 5.92 -21.78
N ALA A 144 -9.74 7.02 -22.48
CA ALA A 144 -10.81 7.01 -23.47
C ALA A 144 -10.49 6.07 -24.63
N GLU A 145 -11.50 5.39 -25.18
CA GLU A 145 -11.33 4.39 -26.26
C GLU A 145 -10.51 4.91 -27.45
N VAL A 146 -10.72 6.18 -27.81
CA VAL A 146 -10.01 6.85 -28.93
C VAL A 146 -8.49 6.91 -28.75
N ASN A 147 -7.98 6.76 -27.52
CA ASN A 147 -6.56 6.85 -27.19
C ASN A 147 -5.92 5.49 -26.90
N LEU A 148 -6.67 4.38 -27.02
CA LEU A 148 -6.17 3.05 -26.66
C LEU A 148 -4.99 2.60 -27.55
N ASP A 149 -5.05 2.93 -28.84
CA ASP A 149 -3.99 2.59 -29.80
C ASP A 149 -2.69 3.36 -29.49
N ASP A 150 -2.80 4.66 -29.21
CA ASP A 150 -1.66 5.49 -28.84
C ASP A 150 -1.04 5.03 -27.52
N LEU A 151 -1.87 4.71 -26.53
CA LEU A 151 -1.43 4.15 -25.24
C LEU A 151 -0.67 2.84 -25.44
N HIS A 152 -1.20 1.92 -26.25
CA HIS A 152 -0.56 0.63 -26.53
C HIS A 152 0.82 0.83 -27.16
N ASN A 153 0.93 1.74 -28.13
CA ASN A 153 2.20 2.03 -28.80
C ASN A 153 3.25 2.63 -27.85
N VAL A 154 2.86 3.56 -26.98
CA VAL A 154 3.74 4.15 -25.96
C VAL A 154 4.23 3.10 -24.98
N LEU A 155 3.34 2.24 -24.47
CA LEU A 155 3.69 1.19 -23.53
C LEU A 155 4.60 0.14 -24.17
N LEU A 156 4.38 -0.23 -25.43
CA LEU A 156 5.27 -1.12 -26.18
C LEU A 156 6.67 -0.53 -26.35
N GLN A 157 6.78 0.76 -26.68
CA GLN A 157 8.07 1.42 -26.80
C GLN A 157 8.81 1.43 -25.45
N PHE A 158 8.13 1.83 -24.38
CA PHE A 158 8.67 1.83 -23.03
C PHE A 158 9.16 0.44 -22.61
N LYS A 159 8.38 -0.61 -22.89
CA LYS A 159 8.76 -2.01 -22.63
C LYS A 159 10.03 -2.43 -23.36
N ARG A 160 10.18 -2.01 -24.62
CA ARG A 160 11.37 -2.30 -25.43
C ARG A 160 12.61 -1.58 -24.91
N GLU A 161 12.47 -0.36 -24.42
CA GLU A 161 13.59 0.41 -23.87
C GLU A 161 14.10 -0.20 -22.56
N ILE A 162 13.20 -0.63 -21.67
CA ILE A 162 13.58 -1.32 -20.42
C ILE A 162 14.31 -2.63 -20.71
N LYS A 163 13.86 -3.43 -21.68
CA LYS A 163 14.49 -4.73 -22.03
C LYS A 163 15.86 -4.61 -22.70
N LYS A 164 16.27 -3.39 -23.12
CA LYS A 164 17.59 -3.13 -23.69
C LYS A 164 18.65 -2.78 -22.63
N CYS A 165 18.23 -2.44 -21.41
CA CYS A 165 19.11 -2.20 -20.26
C CYS A 165 19.41 -3.52 -19.53
#